data_AF-A0A7K2QDP0-F1
#
_entry.id   AF-A0A7K2QDP0-F1
#
_cell.length_a   1.000
_cell.length_b   1.000
_cell.length_c   1.000
_cell.angle_alpha   90.00
_cell.angle_beta   90.00
_cell.angle_gamma   90.00
#
_symmetry.space_group_name_H-M   'P 1'
#
loop_
_entity.id
_entity.type
_entity.pdbx_description
1 polymer ?
#
loop_
_entity_poly.entity_id
_entity_poly.type
_entity_poly.pdbx_seq_one_letter_code
_entity_poly.pdbx_strand_id
1 'polypeptide(L)'
;PAQVERFTAELASLTGLSVRLDRVETAGTSPDVGGDAVWTGQPGDREHLLIHQIAGPVTWQLTGTGESGRPESFQCRLLPGELLYVPAGWSRRRIGAPQARYAVICLGSKGA
;
A
#
# COMPACT_ATOMS: atom_id res chain seq x y z
N PRO A 1 2.20 12.48 10.50
CA PRO A 1 1.12 11.93 11.36
C PRO A 1 -0.24 12.55 11.04
N ALA A 2 -0.48 13.83 11.39
CA ALA A 2 -1.80 14.46 11.27
C ALA A 2 -2.43 14.47 9.86
N GLN A 3 -1.63 14.60 8.79
CA GLN A 3 -2.14 14.60 7.41
C GLN A 3 -2.66 13.22 6.98
N VAL A 4 -1.97 12.14 7.39
CA VAL A 4 -2.37 10.77 7.05
C VAL A 4 -3.60 10.35 7.86
N GLU A 5 -3.66 10.74 9.12
CA GLU A 5 -4.85 10.54 9.97
C GLU A 5 -6.07 11.26 9.41
N ARG A 6 -5.91 12.53 9.00
CA ARG A 6 -6.99 13.30 8.34
C ARG A 6 -7.45 12.63 7.05
N PHE A 7 -6.52 12.22 6.19
CA PHE A 7 -6.85 11.48 4.96
C PHE A 7 -7.62 10.18 5.25
N THR A 8 -7.17 9.40 6.25
CA THR A 8 -7.81 8.15 6.65
C THR A 8 -9.24 8.39 7.13
N ALA A 9 -9.46 9.42 7.94
CA ALA A 9 -10.78 9.80 8.45
C ALA A 9 -11.72 10.30 7.35
N GLU A 10 -11.23 11.16 6.45
CA GLU A 10 -12.00 11.65 5.30
C GLU A 10 -12.38 10.52 4.34
N LEU A 11 -11.45 9.59 4.08
CA LEU A 11 -11.71 8.42 3.24
C LEU A 11 -12.79 7.52 3.84
N ALA A 12 -12.78 7.29 5.16
CA ALA A 12 -13.83 6.54 5.85
C ALA A 12 -15.21 7.22 5.70
N SER A 13 -15.23 8.56 5.83
CA SER A 13 -16.45 9.35 5.68
C SER A 13 -17.02 9.30 4.25
N LEU A 14 -16.15 9.34 3.23
CA LEU A 14 -16.56 9.36 1.82
C LEU A 14 -17.02 7.99 1.31
N THR A 15 -16.34 6.93 1.74
CA THR A 15 -16.57 5.57 1.19
C THR A 15 -17.54 4.73 2.02
N GLY A 16 -17.82 5.12 3.26
CA GLY A 16 -18.59 4.30 4.19
C GLY A 16 -17.89 3.01 4.61
N LEU A 17 -16.60 2.83 4.30
CA LEU A 17 -15.80 1.66 4.64
C LEU A 17 -15.18 1.75 6.04
N SER A 18 -14.76 0.61 6.58
CA SER A 18 -13.81 0.58 7.70
C SER A 18 -12.42 0.88 7.14
N VAL A 19 -11.92 2.08 7.40
CA VAL A 19 -10.57 2.49 6.97
C VAL A 19 -9.66 2.52 8.19
N ARG A 20 -8.53 1.82 8.12
CA ARG A 20 -7.52 1.79 9.19
C ARG A 20 -6.16 2.09 8.60
N LEU A 21 -5.44 3.04 9.21
CA LEU A 21 -4.03 3.22 8.92
C LEU A 21 -3.27 2.03 9.52
N ASP A 22 -2.70 1.18 8.66
CA ASP A 22 -1.95 -0.01 9.09
C ASP A 22 -0.52 0.39 9.48
N ARG A 23 0.19 1.01 8.54
CA ARG A 23 1.58 1.42 8.77
C ARG A 23 1.95 2.64 7.95
N VAL A 24 2.80 3.48 8.54
CA VAL A 24 3.56 4.50 7.80
C VAL A 24 4.99 4.00 7.69
N GLU A 25 5.45 3.78 6.47
CA GLU A 25 6.81 3.35 6.21
C GLU A 25 7.64 4.56 5.76
N THR A 26 8.64 4.90 6.58
CA THR A 26 9.71 5.82 6.21
C THR A 26 10.94 4.99 5.88
N ALA A 27 11.55 5.20 4.72
CA ALA A 27 12.84 4.59 4.43
C ALA A 27 13.86 5.05 5.50
N GLY A 28 14.30 4.11 6.34
CA GLY A 28 15.20 4.39 7.47
C GLY A 28 15.02 3.54 8.74
N THR A 29 14.30 2.41 8.74
CA THR A 29 14.23 1.53 9.92
C THR A 29 14.01 0.05 9.57
N SER A 30 14.82 -0.49 8.65
CA SER A 30 15.11 -1.93 8.65
C SER A 30 16.60 -2.10 8.40
N PRO A 31 17.36 -2.76 9.29
CA PRO A 31 18.73 -3.14 9.01
C PRO A 31 18.64 -4.37 8.10
N ASP A 32 18.44 -4.16 6.81
CA ASP A 32 18.82 -5.18 5.84
C ASP A 32 19.86 -4.61 4.90
N VAL A 33 21.09 -4.98 5.28
CA VAL A 33 22.28 -5.06 4.46
C VAL A 33 21.90 -5.58 3.07
N GLY A 34 22.10 -4.77 2.03
CA GLY A 34 22.21 -5.24 0.64
C GLY A 34 21.26 -6.38 0.24
N GLY A 35 19.94 -6.17 0.35
CA GLY A 35 18.94 -7.17 -0.01
C GLY A 35 17.97 -6.61 -1.02
N ASP A 36 18.04 -7.11 -2.25
CA ASP A 36 16.96 -6.98 -3.19
C ASP A 36 15.67 -7.62 -2.60
N ALA A 37 14.51 -7.04 -2.92
CA ALA A 37 13.24 -7.76 -2.99
C ALA A 37 12.69 -8.48 -1.74
N VAL A 38 12.42 -7.80 -0.61
CA VAL A 38 11.49 -8.37 0.38
C VAL A 38 10.07 -7.95 0.04
N TRP A 39 9.23 -8.90 -0.37
CA TRP A 39 7.79 -8.69 -0.52
C TRP A 39 7.24 -8.16 0.82
N THR A 40 6.74 -6.93 0.80
CA THR A 40 6.25 -6.29 2.02
C THR A 40 4.90 -6.90 2.37
N GLY A 41 4.92 -7.93 3.23
CA GLY A 41 3.78 -8.49 3.97
C GLY A 41 2.54 -8.85 3.14
N GLN A 42 2.20 -10.15 3.07
CA GLN A 42 0.85 -10.57 2.73
C GLN A 42 -0.11 -9.90 3.73
N PRO A 43 -1.02 -9.01 3.29
CA PRO A 43 -2.17 -8.68 4.15
C PRO A 43 -2.89 -10.00 4.44
N GLY A 44 -3.53 -10.12 5.61
CA GLY A 44 -4.43 -11.25 5.84
C GLY A 44 -5.34 -11.38 4.61
N ASP A 45 -5.51 -12.60 4.09
CA ASP A 45 -5.94 -12.97 2.72
C ASP A 45 -7.22 -12.29 2.16
N ARG A 46 -7.82 -11.33 2.87
CA ARG A 46 -9.12 -10.72 2.59
C ARG A 46 -9.15 -9.19 2.66
N GLU A 47 -8.06 -8.51 2.98
CA GLU A 47 -8.07 -7.04 3.12
C GLU A 47 -7.55 -6.33 1.87
N HIS A 48 -8.31 -5.35 1.39
CA HIS A 48 -7.91 -4.47 0.31
C HIS A 48 -7.01 -3.36 0.87
N LEU A 49 -6.04 -2.88 0.11
CA LEU A 49 -5.13 -1.84 0.57
C LEU A 49 -5.16 -0.60 -0.32
N LEU A 50 -4.85 0.54 0.28
CA LEU A 50 -4.42 1.76 -0.41
C LEU A 50 -3.02 2.14 0.04
N ILE A 51 -2.16 2.41 -0.94
CA ILE A 51 -0.84 2.98 -0.72
C ILE A 51 -0.91 4.45 -1.08
N HIS A 52 -0.63 5.31 -0.12
CA HIS A 52 -0.52 6.75 -0.32
C HIS A 52 0.94 7.17 -0.31
N GLN A 53 1.42 7.71 -1.44
CA GLN A 53 2.79 8.18 -1.54
C GLN A 53 2.93 9.57 -0.90
N ILE A 54 3.74 9.68 0.15
CA ILE A 54 3.87 10.91 0.94
C ILE A 54 5.06 11.76 0.46
N ALA A 55 6.21 11.12 0.24
CA ALA A 55 7.43 11.82 -0.18
C ALA A 55 8.34 10.92 -1.00
N GLY A 56 9.04 11.50 -1.98
CA GLY A 56 9.88 10.76 -2.93
C GLY A 56 9.05 9.89 -3.88
N PRO A 57 9.51 9.64 -5.11
CA PRO A 57 8.84 8.71 -6.02
C PRO A 57 9.16 7.25 -5.66
N VAL A 58 8.20 6.34 -5.88
CA VAL A 58 8.38 4.88 -5.69
C VAL A 58 7.81 4.12 -6.86
N THR A 59 8.56 3.16 -7.40
CA THR A 59 8.02 2.17 -8.33
C THR A 59 7.43 1.00 -7.56
N TRP A 60 6.16 0.69 -7.80
CA TRP A 60 5.46 -0.45 -7.24
C TRP A 60 5.23 -1.51 -8.30
N GLN A 61 5.46 -2.76 -7.92
CA GLN A 61 5.09 -3.94 -8.68
C GLN A 61 4.08 -4.74 -7.87
N LEU A 62 2.94 -5.05 -8.48
CA LEU A 62 1.89 -5.87 -7.92
C LEU A 62 1.81 -7.18 -8.73
N THR A 63 1.54 -8.28 -8.05
CA THR A 63 1.25 -9.57 -8.68
C THR A 63 0.14 -10.27 -7.92
N GLY A 64 -0.79 -10.87 -8.62
CA GLY A 64 -1.90 -11.58 -8.00
C GLY A 64 -2.63 -12.46 -9.00
N THR A 65 -3.81 -12.90 -8.60
CA THR A 65 -4.74 -13.60 -9.49
C THR A 65 -5.83 -12.60 -9.88
N GLY A 66 -6.01 -12.38 -11.18
CA GLY A 66 -7.09 -11.52 -11.70
C GLY A 66 -8.45 -12.20 -11.65
N GLU A 67 -9.50 -11.47 -12.04
CA GLU A 67 -10.89 -11.98 -12.05
C GLU A 67 -11.06 -13.21 -12.95
N SER A 68 -10.21 -13.35 -13.96
CA SER A 68 -10.17 -14.52 -14.86
C SER A 68 -9.58 -15.79 -14.23
N GLY A 69 -9.10 -15.71 -12.97
CA GLY A 69 -8.38 -16.79 -12.31
C GLY A 69 -6.94 -16.97 -12.80
N ARG A 70 -6.44 -16.08 -13.66
CA ARG A 70 -5.09 -16.15 -14.21
C ARG A 70 -4.12 -15.28 -13.41
N PRO A 71 -2.82 -15.63 -13.38
CA PRO A 71 -1.79 -14.77 -12.85
C PRO A 71 -1.73 -13.45 -13.62
N GLU A 72 -1.76 -12.33 -12.89
CA GLU A 72 -1.66 -10.99 -13.42
C GLU A 72 -0.57 -10.20 -12.70
N SER A 73 0.01 -9.24 -13.41
CA SER A 73 0.99 -8.32 -12.83
C SER A 73 0.74 -6.90 -13.31
N PHE A 74 1.07 -5.94 -12.45
CA PHE A 74 0.93 -4.53 -12.71
C PHE A 74 2.15 -3.80 -12.15
N GLN A 75 2.63 -2.79 -12.87
CA GLN A 75 3.73 -1.95 -12.40
C GLN A 75 3.43 -0.50 -12.69
N CYS A 76 3.62 0.36 -11.68
CA CYS A 76 3.47 1.79 -11.83
C CYS A 76 4.49 2.54 -10.98
N ARG A 77 4.67 3.83 -11.27
CA ARG A 77 5.46 4.75 -10.46
C ARG A 77 4.52 5.75 -9.80
N LEU A 78 4.59 5.84 -8.47
CA LEU A 78 3.84 6.84 -7.70
C LEU A 78 4.72 8.05 -7.40
N LEU A 79 4.15 9.23 -7.60
CA LEU A 79 4.65 10.53 -7.17
C LEU A 79 3.98 10.94 -5.84
N PRO A 80 4.57 11.87 -5.07
CA PRO A 80 3.96 12.38 -3.85
C PRO A 80 2.52 12.89 -4.08
N GLY A 81 1.59 12.44 -3.24
CA GLY A 81 0.16 12.73 -3.34
C GLY A 81 -0.65 11.69 -4.12
N GLU A 82 0.01 10.78 -4.85
CA GLU A 82 -0.68 9.73 -5.61
C GLU A 82 -1.03 8.52 -4.74
N LEU A 83 -2.04 7.78 -5.21
CA LEU A 83 -2.61 6.61 -4.54
C LEU A 83 -2.53 5.39 -5.45
N LEU A 84 -2.26 4.23 -4.86
CA LEU A 84 -2.37 2.93 -5.51
C LEU A 84 -3.29 2.03 -4.71
N TYR A 85 -4.32 1.53 -5.37
CA TYR A 85 -5.16 0.47 -4.83
C TYR A 85 -4.51 -0.90 -5.07
N VAL A 86 -4.46 -1.72 -4.03
CA VAL A 86 -3.99 -3.11 -4.09
C VAL A 86 -5.17 -4.02 -3.73
N PRO A 87 -5.62 -4.87 -4.66
CA PRO A 87 -6.71 -5.80 -4.37
C PRO A 87 -6.34 -6.80 -3.27
N ALA A 88 -7.35 -7.30 -2.56
CA ALA A 88 -7.15 -8.38 -1.60
C ALA A 88 -6.49 -9.61 -2.27
N GLY A 89 -5.54 -10.23 -1.58
CA GLY A 89 -4.79 -11.38 -2.08
C GLY A 89 -3.70 -11.05 -3.12
N TRP A 90 -3.50 -9.78 -3.48
CA TRP A 90 -2.39 -9.38 -4.34
C TRP A 90 -1.13 -9.07 -3.53
N SER A 91 0.00 -9.60 -4.01
CA SER A 91 1.33 -9.31 -3.47
C SER A 91 1.85 -7.99 -4.03
N ARG A 92 2.65 -7.26 -3.23
CA ARG A 92 3.24 -5.97 -3.62
C ARG A 92 4.72 -5.89 -3.29
N ARG A 93 5.48 -5.26 -4.18
CA ARG A 93 6.92 -4.99 -4.03
C ARG A 93 7.20 -3.54 -4.40
N ARG A 94 8.03 -2.87 -3.59
CA ARG A 94 8.62 -1.57 -3.94
C ARG A 94 9.98 -1.77 -4.59
N ILE A 95 10.30 -0.97 -5.61
CA ILE A 95 11.58 -1.01 -6.33
C ILE A 95 12.20 0.39 -6.22
N GLY A 96 13.40 0.45 -5.63
CA GLY A 96 14.26 1.62 -5.56
C GLY A 96 13.62 2.87 -4.94
N ALA A 97 13.85 3.13 -3.65
CA ALA A 97 13.52 4.43 -3.04
C ALA A 97 14.06 4.57 -1.60
N PRO A 98 15.38 4.80 -1.41
CA PRO A 98 16.00 4.84 -0.08
C PRO A 98 15.56 6.04 0.79
N GLN A 99 14.85 7.02 0.22
CA GLN A 99 14.36 8.20 0.94
C GLN A 99 12.84 8.41 0.81
N ALA A 100 12.12 7.45 0.21
CA ALA A 100 10.68 7.61 0.08
C ALA A 100 9.91 7.34 1.38
N ARG A 101 8.74 7.94 1.47
CA ARG A 101 7.79 7.79 2.57
C ARG A 101 6.41 7.51 1.98
N TYR A 102 5.73 6.50 2.49
CA TYR A 102 4.35 6.17 2.11
C TYR A 102 3.57 5.61 3.29
N ALA A 103 2.25 5.66 3.19
CA ALA A 103 1.34 5.02 4.12
C ALA A 103 0.65 3.82 3.44
N VAL A 104 0.47 2.74 4.19
CA VAL A 104 -0.39 1.61 3.83
C VAL A 104 -1.64 1.69 4.69
N ILE A 105 -2.79 1.68 4.02
CA ILE A 105 -4.10 1.85 4.62
C ILE A 105 -4.92 0.61 4.28
N CYS A 106 -5.40 -0.11 5.29
CA CYS A 106 -6.31 -1.23 5.12
C CYS A 106 -7.75 -0.74 4.93
N LEU A 107 -8.42 -1.33 3.95
CA LEU A 107 -9.83 -1.16 3.65
C LEU A 107 -10.57 -2.45 3.98
N GLY A 108 -11.44 -2.39 4.98
CA GLY A 108 -12.34 -3.46 5.36
C GLY A 108 -13.80 -3.05 5.18
N SER A 109 -14.68 -4.05 5.17
CA SER A 109 -16.12 -3.84 5.27
C SER A 109 -16.45 -3.10 6.58
N LYS A 110 -17.40 -2.16 6.54
CA LYS A 110 -17.89 -1.51 7.76
C LYS A 110 -18.86 -2.44 8.50
N GLY A 111 -18.29 -3.30 9.34
CA GLY A 111 -19.04 -4.26 10.16
C GLY A 111 -19.55 -5.47 9.37
N ALA A 112 -19.33 -6.65 9.94
CA ALA A 112 -20.42 -7.62 10.05
C ALA A 112 -21.15 -7.33 11.37
#